data_AF-A0A8J6JID2-F1
#
_entry.id   AF-A0A8J6JID2-F1
#
_cell.length_a   1.000
_cell.length_b   1.000
_cell.length_c   1.000
_cell.angle_alpha   90.00
_cell.angle_beta   90.00
_cell.angle_gamma   90.00
#
_symmetry.space_group_name_H-M   'P 1'
#
loop_
_entity.id
_entity.type
_entity.pdbx_description
1 polymer ?
#
loop_
_entity_poly.entity_id
_entity_poly.type
_entity_poly.pdbx_seq_one_letter_code
_entity_poly.pdbx_strand_id
1 'polypeptide(L)'
;TNSSFVIMGVAGIGKSTVVKHIMLSEYMKGTKILCIDPESEYKDMCRNLNGSWLNAGGGKNGRSNLLQIRPAPRDDDDETDKLYTDEGNGMSDMALHMKTLEIEFSLYLPSLTDMQKAILKQTIIELYNQFGIFWETDIRQLKATDFPILSDLHALLEKKAEANKENPVYRDLAMLLYDAAAGSDSFLWNGHTTLEA
;
A
#
# COMPACT_ATOMS: atom_id res chain seq x y z
N THR A 1 8.79 22.15 18.94
CA THR A 1 9.10 22.81 17.65
C THR A 1 8.88 21.81 16.53
N ASN A 2 8.26 22.21 15.42
CA ASN A 2 7.97 21.33 14.27
C ASN A 2 9.16 21.34 13.30
N SER A 3 9.54 20.16 12.76
CA SER A 3 10.63 19.96 11.81
C SER A 3 10.17 19.85 10.35
N SER A 4 8.87 20.05 10.08
CA SER A 4 8.30 20.02 8.72
C SER A 4 8.67 21.26 7.93
N PHE A 5 8.94 21.07 6.63
CA PHE A 5 9.20 22.12 5.66
C PHE A 5 8.38 21.93 4.40
N VAL A 6 8.07 23.02 3.71
CA VAL A 6 7.38 23.03 2.41
C VAL A 6 8.26 23.79 1.43
N ILE A 7 8.61 23.15 0.31
CA ILE A 7 9.44 23.73 -0.76
C ILE A 7 8.59 23.81 -2.03
N MET A 8 8.40 25.02 -2.55
CA MET A 8 7.59 25.30 -3.74
C MET A 8 8.38 26.08 -4.78
N GLY A 9 8.06 25.87 -6.05
CA GLY A 9 8.71 26.58 -7.17
C GLY A 9 8.38 25.94 -8.52
N VAL A 10 8.53 26.71 -9.60
CA VAL A 10 8.33 26.22 -10.97
C VAL A 10 9.44 25.24 -11.39
N ALA A 11 9.20 24.48 -12.46
CA ALA A 11 10.22 23.58 -13.02
C ALA A 11 11.48 24.36 -13.42
N GLY A 12 12.67 23.78 -13.18
CA GLY A 12 13.96 24.39 -13.55
C GLY A 12 14.53 25.43 -12.57
N ILE A 13 13.82 25.83 -11.52
CA ILE A 13 14.31 26.87 -10.57
C ILE A 13 15.31 26.33 -9.51
N GLY A 14 15.66 25.05 -9.57
CA GLY A 14 16.62 24.44 -8.64
C GLY A 14 16.02 23.85 -7.35
N LYS A 15 14.71 23.56 -7.31
CA LYS A 15 14.06 22.90 -6.16
C LYS A 15 14.82 21.64 -5.71
N SER A 16 15.06 20.73 -6.66
CA SER A 16 15.71 19.45 -6.41
C SER A 16 17.15 19.64 -5.94
N THR A 17 17.84 20.68 -6.41
CA THR A 17 19.17 21.05 -5.91
C THR A 17 19.13 21.44 -4.43
N VAL A 18 18.16 22.26 -4.02
CA VAL A 18 17.99 22.66 -2.60
C VAL A 18 17.63 21.45 -1.74
N VAL A 19 16.68 20.62 -2.19
CA VAL A 19 16.25 19.41 -1.49
C VAL A 19 17.43 18.45 -1.29
N LYS A 20 18.26 18.21 -2.33
CA LYS A 20 19.47 17.39 -2.23
C LYS A 20 20.45 17.91 -1.18
N HIS A 21 20.65 19.22 -1.09
CA HIS A 21 21.53 19.81 -0.06
C HIS A 21 21.00 19.60 1.35
N ILE A 22 19.69 19.79 1.56
CA ILE A 22 19.04 19.56 2.85
C ILE A 22 19.15 18.09 3.24
N MET A 23 18.76 17.19 2.34
CA MET A 23 18.87 15.74 2.55
C MET A 23 20.32 15.34 2.87
N LEU A 24 21.31 15.83 2.14
CA LEU A 24 22.71 15.48 2.40
C LEU A 24 23.16 15.98 3.78
N SER A 25 22.81 17.21 4.15
CA SER A 25 23.14 17.79 5.45
C SER A 25 22.54 16.98 6.60
N GLU A 26 21.27 16.60 6.49
CA GLU A 26 20.60 15.77 7.51
C GLU A 26 21.18 14.35 7.56
N TYR A 27 21.46 13.74 6.42
CA TYR A 27 22.12 12.44 6.35
C TYR A 27 23.49 12.46 7.05
N MET A 28 24.30 13.49 6.81
CA MET A 28 25.60 13.66 7.46
C MET A 28 25.51 13.86 8.97
N LYS A 29 24.37 14.35 9.48
CA LYS A 29 24.08 14.43 10.92
C LYS A 29 23.61 13.10 11.52
N GLY A 30 23.48 12.06 10.71
CA GLY A 30 23.02 10.73 11.13
C GLY A 30 21.51 10.50 10.98
N THR A 31 20.78 11.41 10.32
CA THR A 31 19.34 11.27 10.11
C THR A 31 19.07 10.23 9.01
N LYS A 32 18.17 9.27 9.28
CA LYS A 32 17.68 8.34 8.26
C LYS A 32 16.76 9.08 7.28
N ILE A 33 16.92 8.82 5.98
CA ILE A 33 16.16 9.50 4.93
C ILE A 33 15.39 8.49 4.09
N LEU A 34 14.08 8.67 4.01
CA LEU A 34 13.19 7.98 3.08
C LEU A 34 12.71 9.00 2.03
N CYS A 35 12.80 8.64 0.75
CA CYS A 35 12.44 9.52 -0.36
C CYS A 35 11.52 8.80 -1.34
N ILE A 36 10.39 9.45 -1.68
CA ILE A 36 9.50 9.03 -2.76
C ILE A 36 9.87 9.87 -3.98
N ASP A 37 10.45 9.24 -4.99
CA ASP A 37 11.12 9.91 -6.12
C ASP A 37 10.48 9.51 -7.47
N PRO A 38 9.37 10.14 -7.87
CA PRO A 38 8.70 9.82 -9.14
C PRO A 38 9.53 10.23 -10.36
N GLU A 39 10.43 11.21 -10.24
CA GLU A 39 11.25 11.73 -11.33
C GLU A 39 12.65 11.07 -11.42
N SER A 40 12.95 10.14 -10.52
CA SER A 40 14.27 9.48 -10.40
C SER A 40 15.44 10.47 -10.22
N GLU A 41 15.20 11.65 -9.67
CA GLU A 41 16.20 12.71 -9.52
C GLU A 41 17.20 12.43 -8.39
N TYR A 42 16.84 11.61 -7.41
CA TYR A 42 17.63 11.34 -6.20
C TYR A 42 18.34 9.97 -6.25
N LYS A 43 18.12 9.17 -7.30
CA LYS A 43 18.70 7.84 -7.48
C LYS A 43 20.23 7.82 -7.36
N ASP A 44 20.92 8.71 -8.06
CA ASP A 44 22.39 8.74 -8.05
C ASP A 44 22.92 9.18 -6.68
N MET A 45 22.25 10.14 -6.04
CA MET A 45 22.58 10.56 -4.68
C MET A 45 22.43 9.40 -3.69
N CYS A 46 21.32 8.67 -3.76
CA CYS A 46 21.08 7.49 -2.92
C CYS A 46 22.20 6.47 -3.06
N ARG A 47 22.59 6.13 -4.31
CA ARG A 47 23.68 5.18 -4.58
C ARG A 47 25.04 5.67 -4.08
N ASN A 48 25.35 6.95 -4.28
CA ASN A 48 26.62 7.54 -3.83
C ASN A 48 26.75 7.58 -2.29
N LEU A 49 25.62 7.58 -1.58
CA LEU A 49 25.57 7.49 -0.11
C LEU A 49 25.41 6.05 0.39
N ASN A 50 25.65 5.04 -0.46
CA ASN A 50 25.44 3.62 -0.16
C ASN A 50 24.03 3.29 0.36
N GLY A 51 23.03 4.05 -0.08
CA GLY A 51 21.62 3.82 0.26
C GLY A 51 20.97 2.76 -0.63
N SER A 52 19.84 2.24 -0.16
CA SER A 52 19.00 1.30 -0.90
C SER A 52 18.05 2.05 -1.84
N TRP A 53 18.21 1.85 -3.15
CA TRP A 53 17.27 2.36 -4.15
C TRP A 53 16.31 1.26 -4.59
N LEU A 54 15.02 1.47 -4.36
CA LEU A 54 13.95 0.52 -4.66
C LEU A 54 13.12 1.03 -5.84
N ASN A 55 12.92 0.19 -6.86
CA ASN A 55 12.04 0.50 -7.99
C ASN A 55 10.62 0.00 -7.70
N ALA A 56 9.77 0.87 -7.16
CA ALA A 56 8.37 0.57 -6.83
C ALA A 56 7.44 0.48 -8.06
N GLY A 57 7.94 0.67 -9.29
CA GLY A 57 7.16 0.53 -10.53
C GLY A 57 7.09 -0.90 -11.07
N GLY A 58 6.94 -1.91 -10.20
CA GLY A 58 6.82 -3.31 -10.62
C GLY A 58 8.12 -4.00 -11.05
N GLY A 59 9.28 -3.49 -10.62
CA GLY A 59 10.56 -4.19 -10.78
C GLY A 59 10.63 -5.49 -9.97
N LYS A 60 11.58 -6.38 -10.34
CA LYS A 60 11.76 -7.72 -9.73
C LYS A 60 11.79 -7.75 -8.19
N ASN A 61 12.27 -6.68 -7.56
CA ASN A 61 12.42 -6.55 -6.11
C ASN A 61 11.58 -5.39 -5.51
N GLY A 62 10.57 -4.92 -6.24
CA GLY A 62 9.81 -3.72 -5.86
C GLY A 62 8.30 -3.87 -5.88
N ARG A 63 7.79 -5.10 -6.05
CA ARG A 63 6.36 -5.36 -6.03
C ARG A 63 5.81 -5.17 -4.61
N SER A 64 4.69 -4.44 -4.52
CA SER A 64 3.92 -4.29 -3.29
C SER A 64 2.55 -4.90 -3.50
N ASN A 65 2.21 -5.92 -2.72
CA ASN A 65 0.85 -6.48 -2.71
C ASN A 65 -0.09 -5.52 -1.97
N LEU A 66 -1.11 -5.00 -2.65
CA LEU A 66 -2.12 -4.14 -2.02
C LEU A 66 -2.89 -4.89 -0.93
N LEU A 67 -3.16 -6.18 -1.11
CA LEU A 67 -3.91 -7.01 -0.17
C LEU A 67 -3.03 -7.55 0.98
N GLN A 68 -1.80 -7.08 1.13
CA GLN A 68 -0.99 -7.40 2.30
C GLN A 68 -1.28 -6.39 3.41
N ILE A 69 -1.91 -6.87 4.49
CA ILE A 69 -2.10 -6.08 5.70
C ILE A 69 -0.73 -5.78 6.32
N ARG A 70 -0.48 -4.50 6.61
CA ARG A 70 0.70 -4.07 7.36
C ARG A 70 0.28 -3.85 8.82
N PRO A 71 1.09 -4.28 9.79
CA PRO A 71 0.82 -3.96 11.19
C PRO A 71 0.80 -2.45 11.35
N ALA A 72 -0.19 -1.95 12.09
CA ALA A 72 -0.19 -0.54 12.48
C ALA A 72 1.08 -0.25 13.29
N PRO A 73 1.69 0.94 13.16
CA PRO A 73 2.70 1.37 14.11
C PRO A 73 2.04 1.41 15.49
N ARG A 74 2.46 0.50 16.37
CA ARG A 74 2.11 0.49 17.78
C ARG A 74 3.37 0.90 18.53
N ASP A 75 3.23 1.79 19.49
CA ASP A 75 4.36 2.15 20.33
C ASP A 75 4.71 0.97 21.23
N ASP A 76 6.01 0.76 21.43
CA ASP A 76 6.48 -0.27 22.35
C ASP A 76 5.98 0.04 23.77
N ASP A 77 5.74 -1.02 24.55
CA ASP A 77 5.19 -0.87 25.89
C ASP A 77 6.08 -0.06 26.85
N ASP A 78 7.38 0.04 26.53
CA ASP A 78 8.42 0.75 27.28
C ASP A 78 8.62 2.21 26.82
N GLU A 79 7.90 2.71 25.81
CA GLU A 79 7.99 4.11 25.40
C GLU A 79 7.28 5.04 26.40
N THR A 80 8.00 6.05 26.89
CA THR A 80 7.50 7.02 27.89
C THR A 80 6.42 7.97 27.36
N ASP A 81 6.38 8.19 26.04
CA ASP A 81 5.38 9.02 25.36
C ASP A 81 4.66 8.16 24.30
N LYS A 82 3.72 7.31 24.75
CA LYS A 82 2.88 6.51 23.84
C LYS A 82 1.93 7.43 23.05
N LEU A 83 2.23 7.66 21.78
CA LEU A 83 1.43 8.35 20.76
C LEU A 83 0.38 7.43 20.11
N TYR A 84 0.64 6.13 20.07
CA TYR A 84 -0.15 5.07 19.44
C TYR A 84 -0.42 3.93 20.43
N THR A 85 -0.93 4.28 21.61
CA THR A 85 -1.48 3.32 22.58
C THR A 85 -2.74 2.66 22.03
N ASP A 86 -2.73 1.34 21.91
CA ASP A 86 -3.97 0.57 21.76
C ASP A 86 -4.71 0.58 23.10
N GLU A 87 -5.66 1.51 23.27
CA GLU A 87 -6.47 1.66 24.49
C GLU A 87 -7.51 0.53 24.68
N GLY A 88 -7.31 -0.64 24.05
CA GLY A 88 -8.27 -1.75 24.08
C GLY A 88 -9.57 -1.48 23.30
N ASN A 89 -9.60 -0.37 22.56
CA ASN A 89 -10.65 0.01 21.61
C ASN A 89 -10.09 0.12 20.17
N GLY A 90 -8.82 -0.24 19.96
CA GLY A 90 -8.08 -0.03 18.71
C GLY A 90 -8.69 -0.80 17.54
N MET A 91 -8.89 -0.11 16.41
CA MET A 91 -9.25 -0.77 15.16
C MET A 91 -8.17 -1.81 14.83
N SER A 92 -8.58 -3.06 14.56
CA SER A 92 -7.61 -4.10 14.20
C SER A 92 -6.79 -3.72 12.96
N ASP A 93 -5.61 -4.34 12.80
CA ASP A 93 -4.72 -4.09 11.66
C ASP A 93 -5.49 -4.29 10.33
N MET A 94 -6.34 -5.31 10.26
CA MET A 94 -7.26 -5.54 9.15
C MET A 94 -8.24 -4.37 8.96
N ALA A 95 -8.85 -3.84 10.03
CA ALA A 95 -9.80 -2.73 9.94
C ALA A 95 -9.16 -1.42 9.47
N LEU A 96 -7.93 -1.13 9.91
CA LEU A 96 -7.15 0.00 9.40
C LEU A 96 -6.79 -0.21 7.92
N HIS A 97 -6.32 -1.40 7.58
CA HIS A 97 -5.96 -1.73 6.21
C HIS A 97 -7.16 -1.70 5.25
N MET A 98 -8.35 -2.10 5.68
CA MET A 98 -9.57 -1.97 4.87
C MET A 98 -9.89 -0.52 4.52
N LYS A 99 -9.57 0.45 5.38
CA LYS A 99 -9.69 1.89 5.05
C LYS A 99 -8.64 2.33 4.03
N THR A 100 -7.42 1.83 4.17
CA THR A 100 -6.35 2.08 3.19
C THR A 100 -6.73 1.54 1.80
N LEU A 101 -7.20 0.29 1.72
CA LEU A 101 -7.69 -0.32 0.48
C LEU A 101 -8.83 0.49 -0.16
N GLU A 102 -9.75 1.03 0.65
CA GLU A 102 -10.83 1.88 0.14
C GLU A 102 -10.31 3.14 -0.55
N ILE A 103 -9.26 3.77 0.00
CA ILE A 103 -8.58 4.91 -0.61
C ILE A 103 -7.83 4.46 -1.87
N GLU A 104 -7.06 3.38 -1.79
CA GLU A 104 -6.26 2.85 -2.92
C GLU A 104 -7.14 2.51 -4.13
N PHE A 105 -8.22 1.76 -3.93
CA PHE A 105 -9.16 1.45 -5.01
C PHE A 105 -9.92 2.68 -5.51
N SER A 106 -10.23 3.66 -4.64
CA SER A 106 -10.85 4.91 -5.09
C SER A 106 -9.89 5.79 -5.90
N LEU A 107 -8.58 5.73 -5.62
CA LEU A 107 -7.56 6.42 -6.42
C LEU A 107 -7.33 5.71 -7.75
N TYR A 108 -7.29 4.37 -7.76
CA TYR A 108 -7.11 3.57 -8.96
C TYR A 108 -8.34 3.60 -9.89
N LEU A 109 -9.54 3.51 -9.31
CA LEU A 109 -10.83 3.52 -10.02
C LEU A 109 -11.75 4.64 -9.47
N PRO A 110 -11.54 5.91 -9.90
CA PRO A 110 -12.28 7.06 -9.36
C PRO A 110 -13.79 7.02 -9.58
N SER A 111 -14.26 6.26 -10.56
CA SER A 111 -15.67 6.13 -10.94
C SER A 111 -16.43 5.06 -10.17
N LEU A 112 -15.81 4.39 -9.19
CA LEU A 112 -16.50 3.41 -8.36
C LEU A 112 -17.68 4.04 -7.62
N THR A 113 -18.86 3.45 -7.83
CA THR A 113 -20.08 3.83 -7.11
C THR A 113 -20.06 3.34 -5.66
N ASP A 114 -20.84 3.94 -4.78
CA ASP A 114 -20.94 3.53 -3.37
C ASP A 114 -21.35 2.05 -3.22
N MET A 115 -22.24 1.57 -4.11
CA MET A 115 -22.66 0.17 -4.15
C MET A 115 -21.50 -0.76 -4.54
N GLN A 116 -20.73 -0.39 -5.58
CA GLN A 116 -19.54 -1.14 -5.98
C GLN A 116 -18.49 -1.18 -4.87
N LYS A 117 -18.25 -0.06 -4.18
CA LYS A 117 -17.33 -0.01 -3.03
C LYS A 117 -17.78 -0.91 -1.89
N ALA A 118 -19.08 -0.90 -1.55
CA ALA A 118 -19.63 -1.73 -0.51
C ALA A 118 -19.49 -3.24 -0.84
N ILE A 119 -19.82 -3.64 -2.06
CA ILE A 119 -19.70 -5.03 -2.52
C ILE A 119 -18.23 -5.46 -2.60
N LEU A 120 -17.34 -4.59 -3.11
CA LEU A 120 -15.91 -4.86 -3.15
C LEU A 120 -15.35 -5.08 -1.74
N LYS A 121 -15.70 -4.22 -0.78
CA LYS A 121 -15.30 -4.35 0.62
C LYS A 121 -15.75 -5.67 1.25
N GLN A 122 -17.01 -6.07 1.04
CA GLN A 122 -17.53 -7.36 1.50
C GLN A 122 -16.77 -8.54 0.88
N THR A 123 -16.48 -8.45 -0.43
CA THR A 123 -15.76 -9.50 -1.16
C THR A 123 -14.32 -9.64 -0.67
N ILE A 124 -13.63 -8.53 -0.38
CA ILE A 124 -12.28 -8.54 0.19
C ILE A 124 -12.27 -9.17 1.59
N ILE A 125 -13.25 -8.85 2.46
CA ILE A 125 -13.36 -9.49 3.79
C ILE A 125 -13.57 -11.00 3.64
N GLU A 126 -14.44 -11.42 2.73
CA GLU A 126 -14.65 -12.83 2.44
C GLU A 126 -13.38 -13.51 1.91
N LEU A 127 -12.60 -12.84 1.07
CA LEU A 127 -11.32 -13.33 0.58
C LEU A 127 -10.32 -13.53 1.72
N TYR A 128 -10.17 -12.55 2.61
CA TYR A 128 -9.30 -12.69 3.79
C TYR A 128 -9.73 -13.88 4.66
N ASN A 129 -11.03 -14.05 4.90
CA ASN A 129 -11.55 -15.19 5.66
C ASN A 129 -11.21 -16.54 4.98
N GLN A 130 -11.22 -16.62 3.65
CA GLN A 130 -10.81 -17.83 2.91
C GLN A 130 -9.31 -18.14 3.09
N PHE A 131 -8.49 -17.13 3.36
CA PHE A 131 -7.07 -17.26 3.68
C PHE A 131 -6.80 -17.40 5.20
N GLY A 132 -7.85 -17.56 6.02
CA GLY A 132 -7.72 -17.70 7.48
C GLY A 132 -7.36 -16.41 8.20
N ILE A 133 -7.55 -15.25 7.56
CA ILE A 133 -7.29 -13.93 8.12
C ILE A 133 -8.62 -13.32 8.54
N PHE A 134 -8.76 -13.08 9.85
CA PHE A 134 -9.94 -12.51 10.49
C PHE A 134 -9.58 -11.20 11.19
N TRP A 135 -10.58 -10.52 11.77
CA TRP A 135 -10.38 -9.22 12.43
C TRP A 135 -9.36 -9.28 13.57
N GLU A 136 -9.25 -10.41 14.26
CA GLU A 136 -8.40 -10.62 15.44
C GLU A 136 -7.06 -11.28 15.11
N THR A 137 -6.78 -11.58 13.84
CA THR A 137 -5.55 -12.26 13.43
C THR A 137 -4.33 -11.37 13.69
N ASP A 138 -3.32 -11.92 14.38
CA ASP A 138 -2.03 -11.25 14.58
C ASP A 138 -1.22 -11.26 13.28
N ILE A 139 -1.33 -10.16 12.52
CA ILE A 139 -0.69 -9.96 11.21
C ILE A 139 0.84 -10.11 11.28
N ARG A 140 1.47 -9.85 12.42
CA ARG A 140 2.93 -9.95 12.60
C ARG A 140 3.45 -11.37 12.46
N GLN A 141 2.58 -12.37 12.64
CA GLN A 141 2.93 -13.79 12.52
C GLN A 141 2.83 -14.29 11.07
N LEU A 142 2.23 -13.50 10.17
CA LEU A 142 2.01 -13.87 8.78
C LEU A 142 3.18 -13.42 7.89
N LYS A 143 3.51 -14.26 6.92
CA LYS A 143 4.47 -13.96 5.85
C LYS A 143 3.74 -13.31 4.68
N ALA A 144 4.49 -12.63 3.80
CA ALA A 144 3.93 -12.02 2.60
C ALA A 144 3.17 -13.02 1.69
N THR A 145 3.55 -14.30 1.73
CA THR A 145 2.92 -15.40 0.98
C THR A 145 1.60 -15.88 1.57
N ASP A 146 1.31 -15.52 2.82
CA ASP A 146 0.08 -15.95 3.51
C ASP A 146 -1.11 -15.04 3.18
N PHE A 147 -0.85 -13.89 2.53
CA PHE A 147 -1.87 -12.95 2.08
C PHE A 147 -2.35 -13.26 0.66
N PRO A 148 -3.64 -13.04 0.36
CA PRO A 148 -4.16 -13.15 -0.99
C PRO A 148 -3.53 -12.10 -1.93
N ILE A 149 -3.62 -12.33 -3.23
CA ILE A 149 -3.21 -11.39 -4.28
C ILE A 149 -4.40 -10.95 -5.14
N LEU A 150 -4.21 -9.95 -6.01
CA LEU A 150 -5.30 -9.42 -6.83
C LEU A 150 -5.92 -10.46 -7.77
N SER A 151 -5.17 -11.45 -8.25
CA SER A 151 -5.73 -12.60 -8.98
C SER A 151 -6.72 -13.40 -8.15
N ASP A 152 -6.48 -13.59 -6.85
CA ASP A 152 -7.43 -14.32 -5.97
C ASP A 152 -8.72 -13.52 -5.79
N LEU A 153 -8.60 -12.20 -5.61
CA LEU A 153 -9.76 -11.29 -5.54
C LEU A 153 -10.56 -11.30 -6.84
N HIS A 154 -9.90 -11.23 -7.98
CA HIS A 154 -10.54 -11.29 -9.29
C HIS A 154 -11.27 -12.61 -9.51
N ALA A 155 -10.62 -13.75 -9.21
CA ALA A 155 -11.25 -15.06 -9.32
C ALA A 155 -12.48 -15.20 -8.40
N LEU A 156 -12.44 -14.62 -7.20
CA LEU A 156 -13.59 -14.59 -6.31
C LEU A 156 -14.74 -13.74 -6.87
N LEU A 157 -14.42 -12.58 -7.47
CA LEU A 157 -15.41 -11.72 -8.12
C LEU A 157 -16.07 -12.41 -9.32
N GLU A 158 -15.29 -13.11 -10.16
CA GLU A 158 -15.83 -13.91 -11.28
C GLU A 158 -16.78 -15.00 -10.80
N LYS A 159 -16.37 -15.77 -9.79
CA LYS A 159 -17.22 -16.80 -9.18
C LYS A 159 -18.52 -16.21 -8.62
N LYS A 160 -18.45 -15.04 -7.98
CA LYS A 160 -19.63 -14.32 -7.46
C LYS A 160 -20.52 -13.82 -8.60
N ALA A 161 -19.95 -13.33 -9.69
CA ALA A 161 -20.69 -12.90 -10.87
C ALA A 161 -21.45 -14.06 -11.52
N GLU A 162 -20.84 -15.24 -11.63
CA GLU A 162 -21.50 -16.44 -12.15
C GLU A 162 -22.65 -16.92 -11.24
N ALA A 163 -22.44 -16.87 -9.93
CA ALA A 163 -23.44 -17.27 -8.93
C ALA A 163 -24.59 -16.25 -8.80
N ASN A 164 -24.35 -14.98 -9.10
CA ASN A 164 -25.31 -13.88 -8.92
C ASN A 164 -25.58 -13.15 -10.25
N LYS A 165 -26.07 -13.87 -11.26
CA LYS A 165 -26.32 -13.32 -12.61
C LYS A 165 -27.24 -12.10 -12.64
N GLU A 166 -28.15 -11.98 -11.69
CA GLU A 166 -29.08 -10.85 -11.55
C GLU A 166 -28.42 -9.59 -10.96
N ASN A 167 -27.25 -9.72 -10.32
CA ASN A 167 -26.51 -8.60 -9.76
C ASN A 167 -25.30 -8.27 -10.66
N PRO A 168 -25.41 -7.27 -11.55
CA PRO A 168 -24.33 -6.95 -12.48
C PRO A 168 -23.08 -6.40 -11.79
N VAL A 169 -23.17 -5.94 -10.53
CA VAL A 169 -22.07 -5.27 -9.83
C VAL A 169 -20.85 -6.17 -9.68
N TYR A 170 -21.02 -7.47 -9.44
CA TYR A 170 -19.90 -8.40 -9.37
C TYR A 170 -19.16 -8.53 -10.72
N ARG A 171 -19.91 -8.57 -11.81
CA ARG A 171 -19.36 -8.62 -13.16
C ARG A 171 -18.62 -7.32 -13.49
N ASP A 172 -19.21 -6.18 -13.15
CA ASP A 172 -18.59 -4.87 -13.36
C ASP A 172 -17.29 -4.74 -12.58
N LEU A 173 -17.29 -5.14 -11.29
CA LEU A 173 -16.09 -5.15 -10.47
C LEU A 173 -15.00 -6.09 -11.02
N ALA A 174 -15.37 -7.30 -11.49
CA ALA A 174 -14.43 -8.21 -12.12
C ALA A 174 -13.77 -7.56 -13.35
N MET A 175 -14.58 -6.95 -14.23
CA MET A 175 -14.06 -6.25 -15.41
C MET A 175 -13.16 -5.07 -15.05
N LEU A 176 -13.55 -4.26 -14.06
CA LEU A 176 -12.78 -3.09 -13.63
C LEU A 176 -11.45 -3.45 -12.97
N LEU A 177 -11.38 -4.60 -12.29
CA LEU A 177 -10.17 -5.07 -11.61
C LEU A 177 -9.31 -6.00 -12.46
N TYR A 178 -9.76 -6.36 -13.66
CA TYR A 178 -9.03 -7.25 -14.57
C TYR A 178 -7.62 -6.72 -14.86
N ASP A 179 -7.47 -5.42 -15.15
CA ASP A 179 -6.15 -4.86 -15.51
C ASP A 179 -5.13 -4.95 -14.37
N ALA A 180 -5.58 -4.76 -13.12
CA ALA A 180 -4.75 -4.88 -11.94
C ALA A 180 -4.47 -6.34 -11.55
N ALA A 181 -5.33 -7.29 -11.94
CA ALA A 181 -5.17 -8.71 -11.61
C ALA A 181 -4.41 -9.51 -12.69
N ALA A 182 -4.69 -9.27 -13.98
CA ALA A 182 -4.17 -10.07 -15.10
C ALA A 182 -3.84 -9.23 -16.35
N GLY A 183 -4.29 -7.98 -16.45
CA GLY A 183 -4.03 -7.11 -17.58
C GLY A 183 -2.76 -6.27 -17.42
N SER A 184 -2.80 -5.05 -17.97
CA SER A 184 -1.61 -4.21 -18.17
C SER A 184 -0.94 -3.77 -16.89
N ASP A 185 -1.68 -3.66 -15.78
CA ASP A 185 -1.21 -3.08 -14.52
C ASP A 185 -0.82 -4.16 -13.50
N SER A 186 -1.08 -5.43 -13.83
CA SER A 186 -0.82 -6.58 -12.96
C SER A 186 0.63 -6.68 -12.47
N PHE A 187 1.60 -6.22 -13.25
CA PHE A 187 3.01 -6.22 -12.87
C PHE A 187 3.31 -5.38 -11.62
N LEU A 188 2.49 -4.35 -11.32
CA LEU A 188 2.66 -3.45 -10.18
C LEU A 188 2.30 -4.14 -8.85
N TRP A 189 1.15 -4.81 -8.82
CA TRP A 189 0.51 -5.24 -7.56
C TRP A 189 0.16 -6.73 -7.50
N ASN A 190 0.04 -7.42 -8.64
CA ASN A 190 -0.39 -8.80 -8.64
C ASN A 190 0.77 -9.75 -8.35
N GLY A 191 0.80 -10.22 -7.10
CA GLY A 191 1.78 -11.14 -6.55
C GLY A 191 2.19 -10.73 -5.14
N HIS A 192 2.84 -11.63 -4.40
CA HIS A 192 3.28 -11.30 -3.04
C HIS A 192 4.34 -10.20 -3.05
N THR A 193 4.36 -9.39 -2.00
CA THR A 193 5.35 -8.32 -1.82
C THR A 193 6.76 -8.89 -1.85
N THR A 194 7.63 -8.25 -2.62
CA THR A 194 9.06 -8.60 -2.76
C THR A 194 9.99 -7.53 -2.22
N LEU A 195 9.44 -6.48 -1.62
CA LEU A 195 10.20 -5.40 -1.00
C LEU A 195 10.90 -5.92 0.25
N GLU A 196 12.21 -6.08 0.17
CA GLU A 196 13.09 -6.31 1.33
C GLU A 196 13.66 -4.95 1.77
N ALA A 197 13.43 -4.59 3.03
CA ALA A 197 13.89 -3.35 3.65
C ALA A 197 15.28 -3.50 4.27
#